data_AF-A0AAV7DFH2-F1
#
_entry.id   AF-A0AAV7DFH2-F1
#
_cell.length_a   1.000
_cell.length_b   1.000
_cell.length_c   1.000
_cell.angle_alpha   90.00
_cell.angle_beta   90.00
_cell.angle_gamma   90.00
#
_symmetry.space_group_name_H-M   'P 1'
#
loop_
_entity.id
_entity.type
_entity.pdbx_description
1 polymer ?
#
loop_
_entity_poly.entity_id
_entity_poly.type
_entity_poly.pdbx_seq_one_letter_code
_entity_poly.pdbx_strand_id
1 'polypeptide(L)'
;IISTLIKRLRSQQDNKILSAEHVCSICVACIPFLTLAEVIPLLEALLLYHGPEPYEVLDNHFLDAVNDAFQKKKIVLSESAVLSLWLRHLPSLEKAVLDLLQRLIALQSKPFREMEQMIKDSYLPQAACNPCIFSVTNDIFRRAILESEGNFKVITIVQLFTLRFIHEYEKDTTMVRLPLKAYFSHEDTHLVLALLRKADGLASNICVQHLQTIVKMLRTVDSEERSFENVFQSWFLLIRLGGWVDIAAEQLLTSDPEISDDLLWLLAFYYNPCNGSQSRGRTMVGCALKQAVFGTKNVRILKE
;
A
#
# COMPACT_ATOMS: atom_id res chain seq x y z
N ILE A 1 38.49 10.10 11.53
CA ILE A 1 37.75 11.09 10.71
C ILE A 1 36.25 10.79 10.72
N ILE A 2 35.80 9.62 10.25
CA ILE A 2 34.37 9.23 10.22
C ILE A 2 33.66 9.39 11.57
N SER A 3 34.23 8.86 12.65
CA SER A 3 33.65 9.01 14.01
C SER A 3 33.47 10.47 14.45
N THR A 4 34.39 11.36 14.06
CA THR A 4 34.33 12.80 14.35
C THR A 4 33.21 13.48 13.55
N LEU A 5 33.03 13.09 12.28
CA LEU A 5 31.95 13.61 11.43
C LEU A 5 30.57 13.17 11.93
N ILE A 6 30.42 11.90 12.30
CA ILE A 6 29.17 11.37 12.88
C ILE A 6 28.79 12.13 14.14
N LYS A 7 29.76 12.38 15.05
CA LYS A 7 29.50 13.15 16.26
C LYS A 7 28.98 14.55 15.94
N ARG A 8 29.57 15.24 14.94
CA ARG A 8 29.12 16.58 14.52
C ARG A 8 27.73 16.58 13.87
N LEU A 9 27.42 15.58 13.04
CA LEU A 9 26.10 15.44 12.43
C LEU A 9 25.00 15.18 13.48
N ARG A 10 25.32 14.42 14.54
CA ARG A 10 24.37 14.09 15.62
C ARG A 10 24.24 15.17 16.68
N SER A 11 25.28 15.96 16.94
CA SER A 11 25.32 16.96 18.02
C SER A 11 24.57 18.26 17.66
N GLN A 12 23.37 18.19 17.08
CA GLN A 12 22.58 19.35 16.60
C GLN A 12 22.30 20.44 17.67
N GLN A 13 22.74 20.25 18.93
CA GLN A 13 22.63 21.18 20.05
C GLN A 13 23.85 22.10 20.28
N ASP A 14 25.04 21.80 19.71
CA ASP A 14 26.22 22.65 19.87
C ASP A 14 26.40 23.58 18.66
N ASN A 15 26.84 24.82 18.88
CA ASN A 15 27.10 25.93 17.92
C ASN A 15 28.09 25.61 16.75
N LYS A 16 28.26 24.36 16.36
CA LYS A 16 29.06 23.87 15.22
C LYS A 16 28.21 23.03 14.26
N ILE A 17 27.05 23.57 13.87
CA ILE A 17 26.25 23.02 12.78
C ILE A 17 27.11 23.07 11.50
N LEU A 18 27.19 21.95 10.77
CA LEU A 18 27.88 21.91 9.48
C LEU A 18 27.06 22.70 8.45
N SER A 19 27.72 23.54 7.64
CA SER A 19 27.01 24.21 6.55
C SER A 19 26.46 23.20 5.55
N ALA A 20 25.34 23.54 4.90
CA ALA A 20 24.71 22.70 3.88
C ALA A 20 25.72 22.25 2.79
N GLU A 21 26.59 23.15 2.33
CA GLU A 21 27.63 22.84 1.34
C GLU A 21 28.62 21.76 1.81
N HIS A 22 29.02 21.80 3.09
CA HIS A 22 29.91 20.80 3.65
C HIS A 22 29.22 19.44 3.79
N VAL A 23 27.95 19.42 4.22
CA VAL A 23 27.16 18.18 4.33
C VAL A 23 26.94 17.57 2.94
N CYS A 24 26.60 18.40 1.94
CA CYS A 24 26.46 17.97 0.56
C CYS A 24 27.78 17.41 0.00
N SER A 25 28.90 18.08 0.24
CA SER A 25 30.23 17.59 -0.18
C SER A 25 30.56 16.23 0.44
N ILE A 26 30.22 16.02 1.73
CA ILE A 26 30.41 14.74 2.40
C ILE A 26 29.51 13.66 1.79
N CYS A 27 28.25 13.96 1.51
CA CYS A 27 27.31 12.98 0.95
C CYS A 27 27.75 12.51 -0.45
N VAL A 28 28.16 13.44 -1.34
CA VAL A 28 28.67 13.11 -2.67
C VAL A 28 29.94 12.27 -2.58
N ALA A 29 30.85 12.59 -1.66
CA ALA A 29 32.07 11.81 -1.44
C ALA A 29 31.78 10.38 -0.94
N CYS A 30 30.62 10.11 -0.33
CA CYS A 30 30.25 8.79 0.14
C CYS A 30 29.74 7.85 -0.97
N ILE A 31 29.29 8.38 -2.13
CA ILE A 31 28.67 7.58 -3.21
C ILE A 31 29.52 6.38 -3.66
N PRO A 32 30.85 6.50 -3.87
CA PRO A 32 31.68 5.36 -4.28
C PRO A 32 31.83 4.28 -3.19
N PHE A 33 31.51 4.60 -1.94
CA PHE A 33 31.81 3.79 -0.75
C PHE A 33 30.56 3.28 -0.02
N LEU A 34 29.36 3.47 -0.60
CA LEU A 34 28.09 3.18 0.08
C LEU A 34 27.98 1.75 0.64
N THR A 35 28.60 0.78 -0.02
CA THR A 35 28.57 -0.64 0.37
C THR A 35 29.58 -1.01 1.46
N LEU A 36 30.46 -0.11 1.87
CA LEU A 36 31.44 -0.38 2.92
C LEU A 36 30.77 -0.30 4.30
N ALA A 37 30.90 -1.36 5.10
CA ALA A 37 30.25 -1.46 6.40
C ALA A 37 30.69 -0.34 7.36
N GLU A 38 31.93 0.13 7.26
CA GLU A 38 32.49 1.22 8.06
C GLU A 38 31.84 2.58 7.76
N VAL A 39 31.23 2.72 6.58
CA VAL A 39 30.59 3.97 6.12
C VAL A 39 29.10 4.00 6.50
N ILE A 40 28.45 2.85 6.74
CA ILE A 40 27.02 2.76 7.09
C ILE A 40 26.63 3.73 8.23
N PRO A 41 27.36 3.80 9.37
CA PRO A 41 26.99 4.74 10.45
C PRO A 41 27.05 6.22 10.04
N LEU A 42 27.88 6.56 9.05
CA LEU A 42 27.93 7.90 8.46
C LEU A 42 26.74 8.13 7.52
N LEU A 43 26.35 7.13 6.72
CA LEU A 43 25.15 7.21 5.87
C LEU A 43 23.90 7.46 6.72
N GLU A 44 23.73 6.70 7.81
CA GLU A 44 22.62 6.91 8.73
C GLU A 44 22.67 8.29 9.38
N ALA A 45 23.85 8.76 9.78
CA ALA A 45 23.99 10.10 10.35
C ALA A 45 23.64 11.21 9.34
N LEU A 46 23.96 11.02 8.06
CA LEU A 46 23.57 11.94 6.98
C LEU A 46 22.05 11.90 6.75
N LEU A 47 21.46 10.71 6.63
CA LEU A 47 20.01 10.54 6.44
C LEU A 47 19.21 11.15 7.60
N LEU A 48 19.71 11.06 8.84
CA LEU A 48 19.04 11.63 10.01
C LEU A 48 19.34 13.13 10.21
N TYR A 49 20.25 13.71 9.44
CA TYR A 49 20.59 15.13 9.55
C TYR A 49 19.55 16.01 8.84
N HIS A 50 18.82 16.80 9.64
CA HIS A 50 17.86 17.81 9.16
C HIS A 50 18.44 19.18 9.54
N GLY A 51 19.27 19.75 8.66
CA GLY A 51 19.92 21.04 8.90
C GLY A 51 18.92 22.16 9.19
N PRO A 52 19.40 23.36 9.60
CA PRO A 52 18.53 24.52 9.81
C PRO A 52 17.89 25.04 8.51
N GLU A 53 18.39 24.63 7.35
CA GLU A 53 17.92 25.09 6.05
C GLU A 53 16.51 24.55 5.72
N PRO A 54 15.65 25.34 5.06
CA PRO A 54 14.29 24.93 4.70
C PRO A 54 14.23 24.01 3.47
N TYR A 55 15.37 23.65 2.89
CA TYR A 55 15.50 22.84 1.68
C TYR A 55 16.35 21.59 1.94
N GLU A 56 16.23 20.62 1.03
CA GLU A 56 16.99 19.37 1.12
C GLU A 56 18.49 19.64 0.88
N VAL A 57 19.31 19.21 1.85
CA VAL A 57 20.76 19.43 1.88
C VAL A 57 21.52 18.27 1.23
N LEU A 58 20.95 17.08 1.22
CA LEU A 58 21.54 15.89 0.62
C LEU A 58 21.33 15.90 -0.90
N ASP A 59 22.35 15.46 -1.63
CA ASP A 59 22.28 15.35 -3.08
C ASP A 59 21.32 14.23 -3.51
N ASN A 60 20.54 14.46 -4.58
CA ASN A 60 19.57 13.48 -5.09
C ASN A 60 20.24 12.19 -5.57
N HIS A 61 21.41 12.26 -6.22
CA HIS A 61 22.12 11.06 -6.68
C HIS A 61 22.63 10.24 -5.50
N PHE A 62 23.01 10.90 -4.40
CA PHE A 62 23.33 10.21 -3.16
C PHE A 62 22.10 9.46 -2.61
N LEU A 63 20.94 10.13 -2.51
CA LEU A 63 19.70 9.53 -2.00
C LEU A 63 19.24 8.35 -2.88
N ASP A 64 19.32 8.49 -4.20
CA ASP A 64 19.04 7.43 -5.17
C ASP A 64 19.99 6.24 -5.00
N ALA A 65 21.29 6.50 -4.89
CA ALA A 65 22.30 5.46 -4.77
C ALA A 65 22.17 4.69 -3.45
N VAL A 66 21.84 5.37 -2.35
CA VAL A 66 21.55 4.75 -1.05
C VAL A 66 20.29 3.89 -1.14
N ASN A 67 19.21 4.40 -1.74
CA ASN A 67 17.97 3.64 -1.94
C ASN A 67 18.22 2.37 -2.77
N ASP A 68 18.98 2.48 -3.85
CA ASP A 68 19.38 1.35 -4.69
C ASP A 68 20.19 0.29 -3.93
N ALA A 69 21.17 0.74 -3.14
CA ALA A 69 21.99 -0.15 -2.34
C ALA A 69 21.15 -0.86 -1.27
N PHE A 70 20.23 -0.15 -0.64
CA PHE A 70 19.30 -0.69 0.36
C PHE A 70 18.36 -1.72 -0.27
N GLN A 71 17.68 -1.38 -1.37
CA GLN A 71 16.73 -2.29 -2.03
C GLN A 71 17.39 -3.55 -2.58
N LYS A 72 18.64 -3.44 -3.06
CA LYS A 72 19.46 -4.58 -3.51
C LYS A 72 20.08 -5.37 -2.35
N LYS A 73 19.71 -5.07 -1.09
CA LYS A 73 20.22 -5.68 0.15
C LYS A 73 21.75 -5.63 0.26
N LYS A 74 22.40 -4.62 -0.35
CA LYS A 74 23.86 -4.41 -0.28
C LYS A 74 24.28 -3.69 1.00
N ILE A 75 23.35 -2.96 1.62
CA ILE A 75 23.52 -2.29 2.90
C ILE A 75 22.32 -2.62 3.79
N VAL A 76 22.52 -2.50 5.10
CA VAL A 76 21.45 -2.59 6.09
C VAL A 76 21.38 -1.25 6.80
N LEU A 77 20.20 -0.64 6.80
CA LEU A 77 19.94 0.65 7.45
C LEU A 77 18.95 0.44 8.59
N SER A 78 19.03 1.29 9.61
CA SER A 78 18.02 1.38 10.66
C SER A 78 16.67 1.87 10.13
N GLU A 79 15.61 1.50 10.85
CA GLU A 79 14.24 1.96 10.63
C GLU A 79 14.14 3.47 10.41
N SER A 80 14.75 4.25 11.31
CA SER A 80 14.73 5.71 11.24
C SER A 80 15.43 6.26 10.00
N ALA A 81 16.49 5.61 9.54
CA ALA A 81 17.23 6.03 8.36
C ALA A 81 16.46 5.75 7.07
N VAL A 82 15.81 4.57 6.95
CA VAL A 82 14.94 4.24 5.82
C VAL A 82 13.73 5.17 5.78
N LEU A 83 13.10 5.40 6.94
CA LEU A 83 11.97 6.32 7.05
C LEU A 83 12.36 7.73 6.61
N SER A 84 13.49 8.24 7.10
CA SER A 84 13.96 9.59 6.74
C SER A 84 14.30 9.69 5.25
N LEU A 85 14.94 8.68 4.65
CA LEU A 85 15.20 8.62 3.21
C LEU A 85 13.91 8.78 2.39
N TRP A 86 12.87 8.02 2.70
CA TRP A 86 11.62 8.03 1.95
C TRP A 86 10.75 9.27 2.21
N LEU A 87 10.80 9.85 3.41
CA LEU A 87 10.10 11.11 3.70
C LEU A 87 10.73 12.31 3.00
N ARG A 88 12.03 12.26 2.76
CA ARG A 88 12.80 13.37 2.15
C ARG A 88 12.91 13.25 0.64
N HIS A 89 12.91 12.03 0.11
CA HIS A 89 13.11 11.76 -1.31
C HIS A 89 11.97 10.93 -1.90
N LEU A 90 10.96 11.61 -2.44
CA LEU A 90 9.81 10.97 -3.08
C LEU A 90 10.21 9.95 -4.18
N PRO A 91 11.17 10.24 -5.09
CA PRO A 91 11.56 9.27 -6.11
C PRO A 91 12.09 7.96 -5.51
N SER A 92 12.75 8.01 -4.35
CA SER A 92 13.22 6.80 -3.66
C SER A 92 12.06 5.93 -3.17
N LEU A 93 11.03 6.56 -2.61
CA LEU A 93 9.82 5.86 -2.15
C LEU A 93 9.03 5.29 -3.33
N GLU A 94 8.77 6.08 -4.37
CA GLU A 94 8.05 5.64 -5.57
C GLU A 94 8.75 4.44 -6.20
N LYS A 95 10.07 4.51 -6.34
CA LYS A 95 10.89 3.40 -6.84
C LYS A 95 10.76 2.16 -5.97
N ALA A 96 10.79 2.29 -4.65
CA ALA A 96 10.64 1.14 -3.74
C ALA A 96 9.29 0.44 -3.89
N VAL A 97 8.20 1.21 -4.03
CA VAL A 97 6.85 0.66 -4.22
C VAL A 97 6.71 0.00 -5.60
N LEU A 98 7.19 0.67 -6.66
CA LEU A 98 7.14 0.15 -8.03
C LEU A 98 8.00 -1.11 -8.21
N ASP A 99 9.22 -1.12 -7.69
CA ASP A 99 10.11 -2.29 -7.75
C ASP A 99 9.54 -3.47 -6.94
N LEU A 100 8.83 -3.21 -5.84
CA LEU A 100 8.08 -4.26 -5.13
C LEU A 100 6.95 -4.82 -6.00
N LEU A 101 6.11 -3.96 -6.57
CA LEU A 101 5.00 -4.35 -7.45
C LEU A 101 5.51 -5.19 -8.63
N GLN A 102 6.53 -4.71 -9.34
CA GLN A 102 7.11 -5.40 -10.48
C GLN A 102 7.64 -6.78 -10.11
N ARG A 103 8.36 -6.90 -8.98
CA ARG A 103 8.87 -8.20 -8.51
C ARG A 103 7.74 -9.16 -8.12
N LEU A 104 6.67 -8.68 -7.48
CA LEU A 104 5.51 -9.50 -7.11
C LEU A 104 4.68 -9.91 -8.33
N ILE A 105 4.54 -9.04 -9.32
CA ILE A 105 3.88 -9.36 -10.60
C ILE A 105 4.71 -10.37 -11.41
N ALA A 106 6.04 -10.24 -11.40
CA ALA A 106 6.94 -11.18 -12.08
C ALA A 106 7.05 -12.54 -11.37
N LEU A 107 6.69 -12.62 -10.08
CA LEU A 107 6.64 -13.87 -9.33
C LEU A 107 5.68 -14.83 -10.04
N GLN A 108 6.11 -15.99 -10.52
CA GLN A 108 5.21 -16.94 -11.21
C GLN A 108 4.19 -17.55 -10.22
N SER A 109 3.68 -18.77 -10.46
CA SER A 109 2.73 -19.53 -9.63
C SER A 109 3.23 -19.88 -8.22
N LYS A 110 4.01 -19.01 -7.61
CA LYS A 110 4.57 -19.15 -6.28
C LYS A 110 3.48 -18.96 -5.23
N PRO A 111 3.59 -19.67 -4.08
CA PRO A 111 2.56 -19.63 -3.06
C PRO A 111 2.45 -18.24 -2.43
N PHE A 112 1.24 -17.91 -1.97
CA PHE A 112 0.87 -16.71 -1.23
C PHE A 112 1.89 -16.29 -0.15
N ARG A 113 2.46 -17.27 0.57
CA ARG A 113 3.48 -17.06 1.60
C ARG A 113 4.74 -16.34 1.08
N GLU A 114 5.18 -16.61 -0.15
CA GLU A 114 6.35 -15.94 -0.71
C GLU A 114 6.06 -14.46 -1.03
N MET A 115 4.86 -14.16 -1.53
CA MET A 115 4.43 -12.77 -1.74
C MET A 115 4.38 -12.01 -0.41
N GLU A 116 3.79 -12.62 0.61
CA GLU A 116 3.72 -12.04 1.96
C GLU A 116 5.12 -11.78 2.53
N GLN A 117 6.05 -12.74 2.39
CA GLN A 117 7.42 -12.57 2.87
C GLN A 117 8.16 -11.47 2.09
N MET A 118 7.96 -11.35 0.78
CA MET A 118 8.56 -10.27 -0.02
C MET A 118 8.03 -8.89 0.37
N ILE A 119 6.74 -8.78 0.65
CA ILE A 119 6.12 -7.56 1.17
C ILE A 119 6.71 -7.21 2.54
N LYS A 120 6.84 -8.20 3.43
CA LYS A 120 7.46 -8.01 4.76
C LYS A 120 8.92 -7.58 4.66
N ASP A 121 9.69 -8.19 3.77
CA ASP A 121 11.11 -7.89 3.53
C ASP A 121 11.34 -6.49 2.91
N SER A 122 10.30 -5.89 2.33
CA SER A 122 10.40 -4.59 1.65
C SER A 122 10.51 -3.40 2.60
N TYR A 123 10.19 -3.58 3.89
CA TYR A 123 10.07 -2.51 4.89
C TYR A 123 8.90 -1.52 4.67
N LEU A 124 8.24 -1.54 3.52
CA LEU A 124 7.15 -0.62 3.19
C LEU A 124 5.95 -0.73 4.15
N PRO A 125 5.49 -1.91 4.61
CA PRO A 125 4.38 -1.98 5.55
C PRO A 125 4.67 -1.28 6.88
N GLN A 126 5.90 -1.38 7.39
CA GLN A 126 6.35 -0.73 8.61
C GLN A 126 6.47 0.79 8.40
N ALA A 127 7.11 1.20 7.31
CA ALA A 127 7.25 2.63 6.99
C ALA A 127 5.90 3.31 6.71
N ALA A 128 4.91 2.58 6.17
CA ALA A 128 3.56 3.08 5.94
C ALA A 128 2.77 3.33 7.24
N CYS A 129 3.28 2.95 8.42
CA CYS A 129 2.80 3.50 9.69
C CYS A 129 3.09 5.01 9.82
N ASN A 130 3.82 5.62 8.89
CA ASN A 130 3.80 7.05 8.65
C ASN A 130 2.73 7.42 7.59
N PRO A 131 1.80 8.35 7.88
CA PRO A 131 0.71 8.72 6.98
C PRO A 131 1.16 9.21 5.59
N CYS A 132 2.29 9.92 5.48
CA CYS A 132 2.79 10.42 4.20
C CYS A 132 3.32 9.27 3.32
N ILE A 133 3.92 8.25 3.92
CA ILE A 133 4.37 7.07 3.18
C ILE A 133 3.18 6.23 2.77
N PHE A 134 2.20 6.07 3.66
CA PHE A 134 0.96 5.36 3.33
C PHE A 134 0.24 6.02 2.16
N SER A 135 0.06 7.34 2.15
CA SER A 135 -0.69 8.03 1.10
C SER A 135 -0.04 7.85 -0.27
N VAL A 136 1.27 8.05 -0.38
CA VAL A 136 2.01 7.83 -1.63
C VAL A 136 1.91 6.37 -2.09
N THR A 137 2.12 5.42 -1.18
CA THR A 137 2.04 3.99 -1.49
C THR A 137 0.62 3.61 -1.96
N ASN A 138 -0.39 4.13 -1.28
CA ASN A 138 -1.80 3.90 -1.60
C ASN A 138 -2.19 4.48 -2.96
N ASP A 139 -1.69 5.67 -3.30
CA ASP A 139 -1.93 6.30 -4.60
C ASP A 139 -1.29 5.48 -5.74
N ILE A 140 -0.09 4.94 -5.54
CA ILE A 140 0.55 4.06 -6.52
C ILE A 140 -0.27 2.78 -6.70
N PHE A 141 -0.75 2.16 -5.62
CA PHE A 141 -1.63 0.98 -5.72
C PHE A 141 -2.96 1.28 -6.41
N ARG A 142 -3.56 2.44 -6.11
CA ARG A 142 -4.76 2.90 -6.79
C ARG A 142 -4.54 2.98 -8.29
N ARG A 143 -3.44 3.62 -8.73
CA ARG A 143 -3.07 3.71 -10.15
C ARG A 143 -2.77 2.34 -10.75
N ALA A 144 -2.03 1.49 -10.06
CA ALA A 144 -1.72 0.14 -10.54
C ALA A 144 -2.98 -0.72 -10.77
N ILE A 145 -3.99 -0.62 -9.91
CA ILE A 145 -5.27 -1.32 -10.10
C ILE A 145 -6.03 -0.76 -11.30
N LEU A 146 -6.05 0.57 -11.47
CA LEU A 146 -6.69 1.21 -12.63
C LEU A 146 -6.01 0.85 -13.95
N GLU A 147 -4.68 0.92 -13.99
CA GLU A 147 -3.87 0.61 -15.17
C GLU A 147 -3.87 -0.88 -15.53
N SER A 148 -4.02 -1.75 -14.54
CA SER A 148 -4.13 -3.21 -14.76
C SER A 148 -5.56 -3.69 -15.00
N GLU A 149 -6.53 -2.79 -15.16
CA GLU A 149 -7.93 -3.11 -15.38
C GLU A 149 -8.49 -4.08 -14.30
N GLY A 150 -8.08 -3.89 -13.04
CA GLY A 150 -8.52 -4.76 -11.95
C GLY A 150 -7.94 -6.17 -11.99
N ASN A 151 -6.71 -6.33 -12.50
CA ASN A 151 -6.03 -7.62 -12.50
C ASN A 151 -6.01 -8.24 -11.10
N PHE A 152 -6.52 -9.47 -10.98
CA PHE A 152 -6.67 -10.16 -9.70
C PHE A 152 -5.35 -10.25 -8.92
N LYS A 153 -4.22 -10.45 -9.60
CA LYS A 153 -2.91 -10.54 -8.94
C LYS A 153 -2.50 -9.20 -8.32
N VAL A 154 -2.76 -8.09 -9.00
CA VAL A 154 -2.50 -6.74 -8.47
C VAL A 154 -3.40 -6.48 -7.27
N ILE A 155 -4.68 -6.86 -7.36
CA ILE A 155 -5.62 -6.81 -6.24
C ILE A 155 -5.09 -7.60 -5.03
N THR A 156 -4.65 -8.85 -5.23
CA THR A 156 -4.08 -9.69 -4.17
C THR A 156 -2.85 -9.05 -3.52
N ILE A 157 -1.96 -8.44 -4.31
CA ILE A 157 -0.77 -7.74 -3.78
C ILE A 157 -1.19 -6.58 -2.88
N VAL A 158 -2.16 -5.78 -3.32
CA VAL A 158 -2.67 -4.63 -2.58
C VAL A 158 -3.36 -5.05 -1.28
N GLN A 159 -4.14 -6.14 -1.32
CA GLN A 159 -4.76 -6.75 -0.14
C GLN A 159 -3.71 -7.24 0.85
N LEU A 160 -2.72 -8.02 0.38
CA LEU A 160 -1.63 -8.52 1.20
C LEU A 160 -0.83 -7.40 1.86
N PHE A 161 -0.53 -6.34 1.11
CA PHE A 161 0.11 -5.15 1.65
C PHE A 161 -0.73 -4.52 2.75
N THR A 162 -2.02 -4.29 2.49
CA THR A 162 -2.94 -3.64 3.44
C THR A 162 -3.05 -4.46 4.74
N LEU A 163 -3.20 -5.78 4.63
CA LEU A 163 -3.21 -6.69 5.78
C LEU A 163 -1.91 -6.59 6.59
N ARG A 164 -0.75 -6.57 5.90
CA ARG A 164 0.54 -6.46 6.57
C ARG A 164 0.72 -5.11 7.24
N PHE A 165 0.33 -4.01 6.59
CA PHE A 165 0.33 -2.67 7.16
C PHE A 165 -0.51 -2.61 8.44
N ILE A 166 -1.76 -3.10 8.40
CA ILE A 166 -2.63 -3.11 9.59
C ILE A 166 -1.98 -3.88 10.72
N HIS A 167 -1.37 -5.04 10.43
CA HIS A 167 -0.67 -5.81 11.44
C HIS A 167 0.53 -5.05 12.05
N GLU A 168 1.38 -4.40 11.24
CA GLU A 168 2.49 -3.60 11.78
C GLU A 168 1.98 -2.39 12.58
N TYR A 169 0.91 -1.75 12.10
CA TYR A 169 0.24 -0.65 12.79
C TYR A 169 -0.31 -1.08 14.15
N GLU A 170 -0.85 -2.30 14.29
CA GLU A 170 -1.33 -2.84 15.57
C GLU A 170 -0.19 -3.26 16.51
N LYS A 171 0.94 -3.70 15.97
CA LYS A 171 2.09 -4.21 16.74
C LYS A 171 2.90 -3.11 17.39
N ASP A 172 3.15 -2.02 16.68
CA ASP A 172 3.86 -0.89 17.25
C ASP A 172 2.98 -0.34 18.40
N THR A 173 3.52 -0.05 19.57
CA THR A 173 2.75 0.52 20.71
C THR A 173 3.33 1.85 21.18
N THR A 174 4.24 2.45 20.40
CA THR A 174 4.91 3.71 20.76
C THR A 174 4.09 4.96 20.40
N MET A 175 4.46 6.08 21.02
CA MET A 175 3.65 7.30 21.26
C MET A 175 2.88 7.88 20.06
N VAL A 176 1.64 8.29 20.35
CA VAL A 176 0.73 9.17 19.57
C VAL A 176 0.67 8.85 18.07
N ARG A 177 -0.07 7.80 17.71
CA ARG A 177 -0.45 7.54 16.32
C ARG A 177 -1.74 8.26 15.94
N LEU A 178 -1.83 8.64 14.67
CA LEU A 178 -3.12 8.94 14.07
C LEU A 178 -3.99 7.67 14.12
N PRO A 179 -5.28 7.79 14.47
CA PRO A 179 -6.21 6.65 14.39
C PRO A 179 -6.16 6.01 13.00
N LEU A 180 -6.29 4.67 12.92
CA LEU A 180 -6.20 3.95 11.64
C LEU A 180 -7.14 4.50 10.55
N LYS A 181 -8.33 4.98 10.94
CA LYS A 181 -9.27 5.65 10.03
C LYS A 181 -8.71 6.91 9.34
N ALA A 182 -7.74 7.60 9.96
CA ALA A 182 -7.14 8.82 9.41
C ALA A 182 -6.22 8.53 8.21
N TYR A 183 -5.82 7.27 8.00
CA TYR A 183 -5.10 6.83 6.80
C TYR A 183 -6.03 6.72 5.58
N PHE A 184 -7.35 6.70 5.79
CA PHE A 184 -8.38 6.59 4.76
C PHE A 184 -9.21 7.88 4.69
N SER A 185 -8.53 9.03 4.62
CA SER A 185 -9.15 10.36 4.72
C SER A 185 -10.05 10.76 3.55
N HIS A 186 -9.97 10.04 2.42
CA HIS A 186 -10.75 10.33 1.22
C HIS A 186 -11.96 9.41 1.06
N GLU A 187 -12.09 8.43 1.94
CA GLU A 187 -13.10 7.38 1.90
C GLU A 187 -14.22 7.61 2.91
N ASP A 188 -15.36 6.93 2.71
CA ASP A 188 -16.49 6.99 3.64
C ASP A 188 -16.07 6.41 5.01
N THR A 189 -16.07 7.26 6.04
CA THR A 189 -15.62 6.88 7.39
C THR A 189 -16.43 5.72 7.98
N HIS A 190 -17.73 5.63 7.70
CA HIS A 190 -18.55 4.55 8.20
C HIS A 190 -18.22 3.23 7.52
N LEU A 191 -17.99 3.26 6.21
CA LEU A 191 -17.57 2.07 5.45
C LEU A 191 -16.18 1.59 5.89
N VAL A 192 -15.23 2.51 6.11
CA VAL A 192 -13.89 2.18 6.64
C VAL A 192 -14.01 1.46 7.98
N LEU A 193 -14.79 2.01 8.92
CA LEU A 193 -14.98 1.39 10.24
C LEU A 193 -15.69 0.03 10.15
N ALA A 194 -16.66 -0.12 9.25
CA ALA A 194 -17.34 -1.38 9.04
C ALA A 194 -16.40 -2.46 8.49
N LEU A 195 -15.53 -2.11 7.54
CA LEU A 195 -14.59 -3.04 6.92
C LEU A 195 -13.39 -3.38 7.82
N LEU A 196 -12.95 -2.46 8.68
CA LEU A 196 -11.89 -2.70 9.67
C LEU A 196 -12.33 -3.60 10.84
N ARG A 197 -13.63 -3.84 11.01
CA ARG A 197 -14.12 -4.72 12.07
C ARG A 197 -13.60 -6.15 11.86
N LYS A 198 -12.95 -6.72 12.88
CA LYS A 198 -12.51 -8.12 12.86
C LYS A 198 -13.70 -9.06 13.00
N ALA A 199 -13.72 -10.10 12.18
CA ALA A 199 -14.75 -11.14 12.20
C ALA A 199 -14.41 -12.31 13.15
N ASP A 200 -13.17 -12.38 13.62
CA ASP A 200 -12.68 -13.48 14.46
C ASP A 200 -13.56 -13.67 15.71
N GLY A 201 -14.12 -14.88 15.87
CA GLY A 201 -14.95 -15.24 17.02
C GLY A 201 -16.39 -14.74 16.98
N LEU A 202 -16.85 -14.12 15.88
CA LEU A 202 -18.26 -13.75 15.72
C LEU A 202 -19.12 -14.96 15.32
N ALA A 203 -20.34 -15.00 15.85
CA ALA A 203 -21.35 -15.98 15.42
C ALA A 203 -21.85 -15.66 14.00
N SER A 204 -22.26 -16.69 13.25
CA SER A 204 -22.71 -16.56 11.85
C SER A 204 -23.81 -15.52 11.65
N ASN A 205 -24.81 -15.46 12.54
CA ASN A 205 -25.88 -14.46 12.49
C ASN A 205 -25.37 -13.01 12.63
N ILE A 206 -24.33 -12.79 13.45
CA ILE A 206 -23.71 -11.47 13.62
C ILE A 206 -22.91 -11.11 12.35
N CYS A 207 -22.20 -12.08 11.76
CA CYS A 207 -21.49 -11.88 10.49
C CYS A 207 -22.46 -11.48 9.37
N VAL A 208 -23.58 -12.20 9.24
CA VAL A 208 -24.61 -11.89 8.23
C VAL A 208 -25.19 -10.49 8.43
N GLN A 209 -25.58 -10.11 9.66
CA GLN A 209 -26.08 -8.76 9.95
C GLN A 209 -25.05 -7.67 9.63
N HIS A 210 -23.78 -7.93 9.90
CA HIS A 210 -22.69 -7.01 9.58
C HIS A 210 -22.49 -6.89 8.06
N LEU A 211 -22.53 -8.00 7.33
CA LEU A 211 -22.47 -8.01 5.86
C LEU A 211 -23.63 -7.25 5.23
N GLN A 212 -24.85 -7.44 5.72
CA GLN A 212 -26.02 -6.66 5.28
C GLN A 212 -25.84 -5.15 5.52
N THR A 213 -25.20 -4.78 6.63
CA THR A 213 -24.85 -3.38 6.92
C THR A 213 -23.85 -2.83 5.90
N ILE A 214 -22.80 -3.59 5.57
CA ILE A 214 -21.83 -3.24 4.52
C ILE A 214 -22.52 -3.10 3.16
N VAL A 215 -23.37 -4.07 2.78
CA VAL A 215 -24.15 -4.03 1.53
C VAL A 215 -25.02 -2.78 1.46
N LYS A 216 -25.72 -2.45 2.53
CA LYS A 216 -26.53 -1.23 2.61
C LYS A 216 -25.68 0.02 2.40
N MET A 217 -24.52 0.11 3.05
CA MET A 217 -23.58 1.23 2.86
C MET A 217 -23.12 1.32 1.40
N LEU A 218 -22.71 0.22 0.78
CA LEU A 218 -22.25 0.19 -0.62
C LEU A 218 -23.37 0.51 -1.61
N ARG A 219 -24.60 0.02 -1.40
CA ARG A 219 -25.77 0.34 -2.23
C ARG A 219 -26.16 1.82 -2.15
N THR A 220 -25.95 2.48 -1.01
CA THR A 220 -26.14 3.95 -0.95
C THR A 220 -25.14 4.73 -1.80
N VAL A 221 -24.03 4.10 -2.19
CA VAL A 221 -23.05 4.69 -3.12
C VAL A 221 -23.40 4.37 -4.58
N ASP A 222 -23.97 3.20 -4.86
CA ASP A 222 -24.38 2.72 -6.18
C ASP A 222 -25.70 3.33 -6.70
N SER A 223 -26.31 4.27 -5.97
CA SER A 223 -27.51 4.98 -6.44
C SER A 223 -27.21 5.83 -7.69
N GLU A 224 -28.15 5.85 -8.65
CA GLU A 224 -28.03 6.42 -10.01
C GLU A 224 -27.54 7.89 -10.12
N GLU A 225 -27.48 8.63 -9.01
CA GLU A 225 -27.13 10.05 -8.97
C GLU A 225 -25.65 10.35 -8.66
N ARG A 226 -24.80 9.34 -8.41
CA ARG A 226 -23.41 9.57 -7.95
C ARG A 226 -22.34 9.44 -9.02
N SER A 227 -21.23 10.16 -8.81
CA SER A 227 -20.08 10.16 -9.70
C SER A 227 -19.36 8.81 -9.68
N PHE A 228 -18.79 8.42 -10.82
CA PHE A 228 -17.95 7.23 -10.97
C PHE A 228 -16.82 7.17 -9.92
N GLU A 229 -16.27 8.32 -9.54
CA GLU A 229 -15.25 8.44 -8.50
C GLU A 229 -15.73 7.86 -7.16
N ASN A 230 -16.96 8.12 -6.75
CA ASN A 230 -17.47 7.63 -5.46
C ASN A 230 -17.64 6.10 -5.44
N VAL A 231 -18.12 5.53 -6.55
CA VAL A 231 -18.25 4.08 -6.74
C VAL A 231 -16.86 3.43 -6.70
N PHE A 232 -15.90 4.01 -7.43
CA PHE A 232 -14.52 3.54 -7.43
C PHE A 232 -13.90 3.59 -6.02
N GLN A 233 -14.06 4.68 -5.27
CA GLN A 233 -13.49 4.79 -3.92
C GLN A 233 -14.04 3.72 -2.97
N SER A 234 -15.34 3.46 -3.04
CA SER A 234 -15.99 2.45 -2.20
C SER A 234 -15.58 1.02 -2.60
N TRP A 235 -15.48 0.75 -3.89
CA TRP A 235 -14.97 -0.51 -4.41
C TRP A 235 -13.49 -0.74 -4.07
N PHE A 236 -12.66 0.29 -4.23
CA PHE A 236 -11.23 0.25 -3.91
C PHE A 236 -11.00 0.00 -2.41
N LEU A 237 -11.84 0.58 -1.55
CA LEU A 237 -11.82 0.31 -0.12
C LEU A 237 -12.26 -1.13 0.19
N LEU A 238 -13.34 -1.61 -0.43
CA LEU A 238 -13.82 -2.99 -0.30
C LEU A 238 -12.73 -3.99 -0.72
N ILE A 239 -12.02 -3.72 -1.81
CA ILE A 239 -10.92 -4.57 -2.25
C ILE A 239 -9.82 -4.62 -1.21
N ARG A 240 -9.31 -3.47 -0.77
CA ARG A 240 -8.18 -3.40 0.18
C ARG A 240 -8.47 -4.08 1.51
N LEU A 241 -9.71 -3.94 2.00
CA LEU A 241 -10.17 -4.48 3.28
C LEU A 241 -11.10 -5.70 3.10
N GLY A 242 -10.87 -6.48 2.04
CA GLY A 242 -11.78 -7.50 1.53
C GLY A 242 -12.00 -8.75 2.40
N GLY A 243 -11.54 -8.79 3.66
CA GLY A 243 -11.72 -9.97 4.52
C GLY A 243 -13.19 -10.36 4.75
N TRP A 244 -14.11 -9.40 4.64
CA TRP A 244 -15.54 -9.66 4.70
C TRP A 244 -16.12 -10.31 3.43
N VAL A 245 -15.45 -10.19 2.28
CA VAL A 245 -15.92 -10.78 1.01
C VAL A 245 -15.79 -12.31 1.04
N ASP A 246 -14.71 -12.82 1.62
CA ASP A 246 -14.51 -14.26 1.80
C ASP A 246 -15.59 -14.84 2.72
N ILE A 247 -15.89 -14.14 3.82
CA ILE A 247 -16.97 -14.52 4.75
C ILE A 247 -18.33 -14.48 4.04
N ALA A 248 -18.58 -13.49 3.18
CA ALA A 248 -19.81 -13.43 2.40
C ALA A 248 -19.99 -14.64 1.47
N ALA A 249 -18.91 -15.08 0.83
CA ALA A 249 -18.92 -16.29 0.00
C ALA A 249 -19.20 -17.55 0.83
N GLU A 250 -18.61 -17.66 2.03
CA GLU A 250 -18.88 -18.77 2.95
C GLU A 250 -20.34 -18.79 3.43
N GLN A 251 -20.86 -17.64 3.88
CA GLN A 251 -22.23 -17.53 4.39
C GLN A 251 -23.27 -17.80 3.29
N LEU A 252 -22.98 -17.46 2.03
CA LEU A 252 -23.89 -17.72 0.91
C LEU A 252 -24.23 -19.21 0.74
N LEU A 253 -23.31 -20.11 1.09
CA LEU A 253 -23.52 -21.56 0.99
C LEU A 253 -24.51 -22.10 2.04
N THR A 254 -24.75 -21.34 3.11
CA THR A 254 -25.52 -21.79 4.28
C THR A 254 -26.73 -20.91 4.60
N SER A 255 -26.95 -19.83 3.86
CA SER A 255 -27.95 -18.80 4.17
C SER A 255 -29.30 -19.02 3.47
N ASP A 256 -30.34 -18.42 4.03
CA ASP A 256 -31.67 -18.32 3.43
C ASP A 256 -31.67 -17.50 2.12
N PRO A 257 -32.67 -17.67 1.24
CA PRO A 257 -32.70 -17.05 -0.09
C PRO A 257 -32.67 -15.51 -0.09
N GLU A 258 -33.34 -14.82 0.85
CA GLU A 258 -33.30 -13.34 0.90
C GLU A 258 -31.93 -12.80 1.32
N ILE A 259 -31.26 -13.47 2.25
CA ILE A 259 -29.88 -13.15 2.66
C ILE A 259 -28.93 -13.41 1.49
N SER A 260 -29.21 -14.47 0.72
CA SER A 260 -28.42 -14.85 -0.44
C SER A 260 -28.42 -13.74 -1.51
N ASP A 261 -29.49 -12.99 -1.70
CA ASP A 261 -29.55 -11.89 -2.69
C ASP A 261 -28.60 -10.72 -2.33
N ASP A 262 -28.54 -10.34 -1.05
CA ASP A 262 -27.62 -9.28 -0.60
C ASP A 262 -26.15 -9.71 -0.71
N LEU A 263 -25.85 -10.96 -0.34
CA LEU A 263 -24.50 -11.52 -0.44
C LEU A 263 -24.07 -11.73 -1.90
N LEU A 264 -24.99 -12.19 -2.76
CA LEU A 264 -24.77 -12.29 -4.21
C LEU A 264 -24.51 -10.92 -4.81
N TRP A 265 -25.27 -9.90 -4.40
CA TRP A 265 -25.03 -8.53 -4.84
C TRP A 265 -23.65 -8.04 -4.41
N LEU A 266 -23.22 -8.32 -3.16
CA LEU A 266 -21.88 -7.93 -2.68
C LEU A 266 -20.78 -8.57 -3.52
N LEU A 267 -20.89 -9.86 -3.81
CA LEU A 267 -19.93 -10.57 -4.68
C LEU A 267 -19.97 -10.01 -6.09
N ALA A 268 -21.16 -9.78 -6.65
CA ALA A 268 -21.32 -9.17 -7.96
C ALA A 268 -20.72 -7.76 -8.02
N PHE A 269 -20.81 -6.97 -6.96
CA PHE A 269 -20.20 -5.65 -6.83
C PHE A 269 -18.68 -5.73 -6.62
N TYR A 270 -18.19 -6.71 -5.85
CA TYR A 270 -16.75 -6.91 -5.62
C TYR A 270 -16.03 -7.24 -6.92
N TYR A 271 -16.58 -8.21 -7.67
CA TYR A 271 -16.06 -8.52 -8.98
C TYR A 271 -16.41 -7.37 -9.92
N ASN A 272 -17.68 -7.04 -10.14
CA ASN A 272 -18.13 -6.07 -11.14
C ASN A 272 -18.87 -4.82 -10.56
N PRO A 273 -18.16 -3.82 -10.00
CA PRO A 273 -18.74 -2.59 -9.44
C PRO A 273 -19.57 -1.74 -10.39
N CYS A 274 -19.49 -1.92 -11.71
CA CYS A 274 -20.19 -1.08 -12.70
C CYS A 274 -21.34 -1.80 -13.41
N ASN A 275 -21.76 -2.99 -12.96
CA ASN A 275 -22.76 -3.79 -13.66
C ASN A 275 -24.18 -3.18 -13.64
N GLY A 276 -24.50 -2.35 -12.63
CA GLY A 276 -25.84 -1.77 -12.44
C GLY A 276 -26.11 -0.51 -13.26
N SER A 277 -25.08 0.23 -13.68
CA SER A 277 -25.23 1.52 -14.38
C SER A 277 -25.46 1.30 -15.88
N GLN A 278 -26.72 1.14 -16.30
CA GLN A 278 -27.13 0.97 -17.71
C GLN A 278 -26.95 2.23 -18.61
N SER A 279 -26.14 3.22 -18.24
CA SER A 279 -25.90 4.40 -19.09
C SER A 279 -24.62 4.26 -19.94
N ARG A 280 -24.89 4.04 -21.23
CA ARG A 280 -24.03 4.04 -22.41
C ARG A 280 -22.79 4.96 -22.33
N GLY A 281 -21.65 4.40 -22.72
CA GLY A 281 -20.63 5.15 -23.48
C GLY A 281 -19.52 5.85 -22.69
N ARG A 282 -18.92 5.21 -21.68
CA ARG A 282 -17.63 5.66 -21.13
C ARG A 282 -16.65 4.48 -21.03
N THR A 283 -15.61 4.54 -21.88
CA THR A 283 -14.41 3.70 -22.01
C THR A 283 -13.83 3.19 -20.70
N MET A 284 -13.36 1.93 -20.61
CA MET A 284 -12.45 1.41 -19.57
C MET A 284 -11.33 2.42 -19.23
N VAL A 285 -11.15 3.01 -18.06
CA VAL A 285 -12.00 3.62 -17.02
C VAL A 285 -13.37 2.98 -16.64
N GLY A 286 -14.32 2.76 -17.55
CA GLY A 286 -15.72 2.37 -17.33
C GLY A 286 -16.18 0.99 -17.82
N CYS A 287 -15.33 -0.04 -17.95
CA CYS A 287 -15.79 -1.39 -18.35
C CYS A 287 -14.85 -2.59 -18.04
N ALA A 288 -13.86 -2.47 -17.15
CA ALA A 288 -12.82 -3.50 -16.93
C ALA A 288 -13.34 -4.90 -16.53
N LEU A 289 -14.64 -5.01 -16.29
CA LEU A 289 -15.29 -6.23 -15.84
C LEU A 289 -16.11 -6.97 -16.88
N LYS A 290 -16.03 -6.57 -18.13
CA LYS A 290 -16.65 -7.33 -19.20
C LYS A 290 -15.93 -8.63 -19.58
N GLN A 291 -14.81 -9.05 -18.98
CA GLN A 291 -14.08 -10.24 -19.46
C GLN A 291 -13.52 -11.27 -18.46
N ALA A 292 -13.67 -11.17 -17.13
CA ALA A 292 -12.95 -12.08 -16.23
C ALA A 292 -13.72 -13.27 -15.60
N VAL A 293 -15.05 -13.38 -15.71
CA VAL A 293 -15.82 -14.38 -14.90
C VAL A 293 -16.63 -15.41 -15.69
N PHE A 294 -16.70 -15.33 -17.03
CA PHE A 294 -17.25 -16.43 -17.85
C PHE A 294 -16.24 -16.90 -18.89
N GLY A 295 -15.32 -17.77 -18.47
CA GLY A 295 -14.24 -18.25 -19.34
C GLY A 295 -13.49 -19.49 -18.87
N THR A 296 -14.09 -20.38 -18.08
CA THR A 296 -13.61 -21.77 -18.03
C THR A 296 -14.76 -22.72 -18.34
N LYS A 297 -14.84 -23.13 -19.62
CA LYS A 297 -15.09 -24.51 -20.07
C LYS A 297 -15.08 -24.59 -21.60
N ASN A 298 -14.07 -25.30 -22.13
CA ASN A 298 -14.05 -26.14 -23.33
C ASN A 298 -14.68 -25.62 -24.64
N VAL A 299 -13.87 -25.54 -25.70
CA VAL A 299 -13.86 -26.48 -26.86
C VAL A 299 -12.95 -25.89 -27.96
N ARG A 300 -12.12 -26.79 -28.53
CA ARG A 300 -11.40 -26.74 -29.82
C ARG A 300 -11.88 -25.62 -30.77
N ILE A 301 -11.00 -24.89 -31.45
CA ILE A 301 -10.45 -25.27 -32.76
C ILE A 301 -9.19 -24.42 -33.00
N LEU A 302 -8.02 -25.05 -32.96
CA LEU A 302 -6.90 -24.65 -33.80
C LEU A 302 -7.18 -25.24 -35.18
N LYS A 303 -7.48 -24.38 -36.15
CA LYS A 303 -7.22 -24.65 -37.56
C LYS A 303 -6.24 -23.58 -38.03
N GLU A 304 -5.12 -24.11 -38.49
CA GLU A 304 -4.00 -23.48 -39.22
C GLU A 304 -2.99 -22.71 -38.37
#